data_AF-A0A1I4MB42-F1
#
_entry.id   AF-A0A1I4MB42-F1
#
_cell.length_a   1.000
_cell.length_b   1.000
_cell.length_c   1.000
_cell.angle_alpha   90.00
_cell.angle_beta   90.00
_cell.angle_gamma   90.00
#
_symmetry.space_group_name_H-M   'P 1'
#
loop_
_entity.id
_entity.type
_entity.pdbx_description
1 polymer ?
#
loop_
_entity_poly.entity_id
_entity_poly.type
_entity_poly.pdbx_seq_one_letter_code
_entity_poly.pdbx_strand_id
1 'polypeptide(L)' 'MTDKKFAYLYNGTERQITVGTSDTIERMQGGNTHIHYAGTEEELAEDVHPYYKQEYIVTMANRLHDFEDKLFL' A
#
# COMPACT_ATOMS: atom_id res chain seq x y z
N MET A 1 -11.87 2.10 -17.29
CA MET A 1 -11.12 1.23 -16.36
C MET A 1 -10.57 2.18 -15.32
N THR A 2 -10.96 2.04 -14.06
CA THR A 2 -10.45 2.87 -12.96
C THR A 2 -8.93 2.74 -12.96
N ASP A 3 -8.20 3.83 -13.22
CA ASP A 3 -6.74 3.83 -13.26
C ASP A 3 -6.24 3.35 -11.89
N LYS A 4 -5.68 2.14 -11.86
CA LYS A 4 -5.00 1.59 -10.68
C LYS A 4 -3.66 2.31 -10.58
N LYS A 5 -3.65 3.46 -9.90
CA LYS A 5 -2.48 4.33 -9.76
C LYS A 5 -1.61 3.97 -8.58
N PHE A 6 -2.23 3.40 -7.54
CA PHE A 6 -1.58 3.08 -6.28
C PHE A 6 -1.73 1.60 -5.96
N ALA A 7 -0.81 1.10 -5.14
CA ALA A 7 -0.87 -0.28 -4.69
C ALA A 7 -0.18 -0.45 -3.34
N TYR A 8 -0.48 -1.56 -2.69
CA TYR A 8 0.33 -2.08 -1.60
C TYR A 8 0.69 -3.54 -1.80
N LEU A 9 1.88 -3.89 -1.35
CA LEU A 9 2.37 -5.26 -1.23
C LEU A 9 2.13 -5.76 0.19
N TYR A 10 1.43 -6.88 0.31
CA TYR A 10 1.20 -7.57 1.58
C TYR A 10 2.27 -8.66 1.82
N ASN A 11 3.06 -8.49 2.89
CA ASN A 11 3.96 -9.51 3.40
C ASN A 11 3.51 -9.97 4.80
N GLY A 12 2.66 -11.00 4.82
CA GLY A 12 2.14 -11.57 6.07
C GLY A 12 3.20 -12.22 6.96
N THR A 13 4.27 -12.77 6.38
CA THR A 13 5.36 -13.42 7.14
C THR A 13 6.12 -12.41 7.99
N GLU A 14 6.41 -11.24 7.42
CA GLU A 14 7.14 -10.17 8.10
C GLU A 14 6.21 -9.17 8.80
N ARG A 15 4.89 -9.39 8.74
CA ARG A 15 3.86 -8.43 9.17
C ARG A 15 4.14 -7.03 8.61
N GLN A 16 4.42 -6.96 7.31
CA GLN A 16 4.79 -5.73 6.63
C GLN A 16 3.84 -5.43 5.48
N ILE A 17 3.45 -4.17 5.37
CA ILE A 17 2.76 -3.59 4.22
C ILE A 17 3.73 -2.62 3.55
N THR A 18 3.94 -2.73 2.24
CA THR A 18 4.69 -1.73 1.48
C THR A 18 3.76 -1.02 0.51
N VAL A 19 3.57 0.29 0.68
CA VAL A 19 2.67 1.10 -0.15
C VAL A 19 3.44 1.93 -1.16
N GLY A 20 2.83 2.25 -2.30
CA GLY A 20 3.45 3.08 -3.32
C GLY A 20 2.58 3.26 -4.56
N THR A 21 3.17 3.81 -5.63
CA THR A 21 2.51 3.78 -6.94
C THR A 21 2.48 2.34 -7.46
N SER A 22 1.46 2.00 -8.25
CA SER A 22 1.31 0.64 -8.80
C SER A 22 2.56 0.20 -9.57
N ASP A 23 3.11 1.07 -10.41
CA ASP A 23 4.35 0.79 -11.17
C ASP A 23 5.56 0.53 -10.25
N THR A 24 5.70 1.27 -9.15
CA THR A 24 6.80 1.04 -8.19
C THR A 24 6.64 -0.31 -7.49
N ILE A 25 5.44 -0.60 -6.98
CA ILE A 25 5.16 -1.86 -6.28
C ILE A 25 5.33 -3.07 -7.20
N GLU A 26 4.88 -2.98 -8.44
CA GLU A 26 5.06 -4.02 -9.46
C GLU A 26 6.53 -4.26 -9.81
N ARG A 27 7.37 -3.22 -9.82
CA ARG A 27 8.82 -3.37 -10.04
C ARG A 27 9.55 -3.94 -8.83
N MET A 28 9.07 -3.65 -7.62
CA MET A 28 9.68 -4.16 -6.39
C MET A 28 9.51 -5.67 -6.25
N GLN A 29 8.46 -6.24 -6.83
CA GLN A 29 8.22 -7.67 -6.75
C GLN A 29 8.09 -8.27 -8.14
N GLY A 30 9.09 -9.04 -8.55
CA GLY A 30 9.17 -9.72 -9.85
C GLY A 30 8.17 -10.88 -10.04
N GLY A 31 6.88 -10.67 -9.74
CA GLY A 31 5.79 -11.57 -10.15
C GLY A 31 4.97 -12.27 -9.05
N ASN A 32 4.91 -11.76 -7.81
CA ASN A 32 4.12 -12.41 -6.74
C ASN A 32 2.70 -11.80 -6.55
N THR A 33 1.84 -12.62 -5.96
CA THR A 33 0.36 -12.57 -6.01
C THR A 33 -0.29 -11.63 -4.97
N HIS A 34 0.47 -10.92 -4.14
CA HIS A 34 -0.06 -10.19 -2.98
C HIS A 34 -0.03 -8.66 -3.16
N ILE A 35 -0.22 -8.21 -4.40
CA ILE A 35 -0.37 -6.78 -4.72
C ILE A 35 -1.86 -6.44 -4.72
N HIS A 36 -2.23 -5.47 -3.92
CA HIS A 36 -3.56 -4.89 -3.86
C HIS A 36 -3.52 -3.50 -4.48
N TYR A 37 -4.50 -3.16 -5.30
CA TYR A 37 -4.50 -1.95 -6.10
C TYR A 37 -5.62 -1.01 -5.65
N ALA A 38 -5.32 0.28 -5.64
CA ALA A 38 -6.26 1.35 -5.31
C ALA A 38 -6.28 2.42 -6.41
N GLY A 39 -7.42 3.09 -6.56
CA GLY A 39 -7.59 4.19 -7.50
C GLY A 39 -7.03 5.51 -6.95
N THR A 40 -7.10 5.70 -5.63
CA THR A 40 -6.62 6.90 -4.93
C THR A 40 -5.78 6.56 -3.70
N GLU A 41 -5.05 7.55 -3.17
CA GLU A 41 -4.26 7.40 -1.95
C GLU A 41 -5.15 7.21 -0.71
N GLU A 42 -6.36 7.77 -0.74
CA GLU A 42 -7.35 7.62 0.32
C GLU A 42 -7.92 6.21 0.42
N GLU A 43 -8.29 5.64 -0.72
CA GLU A 43 -8.71 4.23 -0.79
C GLU A 43 -7.59 3.32 -0.27
N LEU A 44 -6.34 3.62 -0.66
CA LEU A 44 -5.16 2.90 -0.18
C LEU A 44 -5.01 3.01 1.34
N ALA A 45 -5.22 4.19 1.92
CA ALA A 45 -5.14 4.40 3.37
C ALA A 45 -6.23 3.62 4.10
N GLU A 46 -7.47 3.64 3.61
CA GLU A 46 -8.59 2.89 4.17
C GLU A 46 -8.32 1.38 4.18
N ASP A 47 -7.75 0.85 3.09
CA ASP A 47 -7.36 -0.56 2.98
C ASP A 47 -6.21 -0.93 3.93
N VAL A 48 -5.25 -0.02 4.15
CA VAL A 48 -4.04 -0.29 4.95
C VAL A 48 -4.25 -0.05 6.45
N HIS A 49 -5.17 0.83 6.83
CA HIS A 49 -5.43 1.22 8.21
C HIS A 49 -5.74 0.05 9.17
N PRO A 50 -6.48 -1.02 8.78
CA PRO A 50 -6.66 -2.21 9.62
C PRO A 50 -5.35 -2.92 9.97
N TYR A 51 -4.38 -2.99 9.04
CA TYR A 51 -3.08 -3.61 9.29
C TYR A 51 -2.24 -2.78 10.24
N TYR A 52 -2.28 -1.44 10.08
CA TYR A 52 -1.62 -0.53 11.01
C TYR A 52 -2.14 -0.71 12.45
N LYS A 53 -3.46 -0.82 12.63
CA LYS A 53 -4.10 -1.14 13.93
C LYS A 53 -3.70 -2.50 14.49
N GLN A 54 -3.31 -3.44 13.64
CA GLN A 54 -2.79 -4.76 14.02
C GLN A 54 -1.27 -4.78 14.15
N GLU A 55 -0.61 -3.62 14.33
CA GLU A 55 0.84 -3.51 14.54
C GLU A 55 1.67 -4.08 13.37
N TYR A 56 1.17 -4.00 12.14
CA TYR A 56 2.00 -4.24 10.97
C TYR A 56 2.92 -3.05 10.71
N ILE A 57 4.12 -3.34 10.21
CA ILE A 57 5.05 -2.32 9.74
C ILE A 57 4.54 -1.79 8.40
N VAL A 58 4.15 -0.53 8.34
CA VAL A 58 3.80 0.14 7.09
C VAL A 58 5.02 0.89 6.58
N THR A 59 5.49 0.49 5.40
CA THR A 59 6.62 1.10 4.69
C THR A 59 6.14 1.75 3.40
N MET A 60 6.81 2.82 3.01
CA MET A 60 6.47 3.58 1.80
C MET A 60 7.59 3.50 0.78
N ALA A 61 7.28 2.99 -0.41
CA ALA A 61 8.20 2.93 -1.55
C ALA A 61 8.28 4.29 -2.28
N ASN A 62 7.21 5.07 -2.23
CA ASN A 62 7.15 6.45 -2.70
C ASN A 62 6.45 7.30 -1.64
N ARG A 63 6.71 8.60 -1.66
CA ARG A 63 5.94 9.53 -0.82
C ARG A 63 4.52 9.65 -1.35
N LEU A 64 3.54 9.41 -0.48
CA LEU A 64 2.11 9.49 -0.76
C LEU A 64 1.49 10.39 0.32
N HIS A 65 1.29 11.66 -0.03
CA HIS A 65 0.95 12.71 0.93
C HIS A 65 -0.43 12.51 1.56
N ASP A 66 -1.44 12.23 0.74
CA ASP A 66 -2.82 12.06 1.21
C ASP A 66 -2.96 10.73 1.96
N PHE A 67 -2.18 9.73 1.56
CA PHE A 67 -2.08 8.46 2.29
C PHE A 67 -1.50 8.64 3.70
N GLU A 68 -0.36 9.35 3.83
CA GLU A 68 0.29 9.63 5.12
C GLU A 68 -0.71 10.31 6.06
N ASP A 69 -1.32 11.41 5.60
CA ASP A 69 -2.25 12.18 6.41
C ASP A 69 -3.44 11.33 6.87
N LYS A 70 -4.00 10.48 6.00
CA LYS A 70 -5.15 9.63 6.35
C LYS A 70 -4.81 8.41 7.18
N LEU A 71 -3.62 7.83 7.06
CA LEU A 71 -3.26 6.64 7.81
C LEU A 71 -3.16 6.93 9.32
N PHE A 72 -2.71 8.13 9.67
CA PHE A 72 -2.46 8.55 11.06
C PHE A 72 -3.64 9.27 11.74
N LEU A 73 -4.71 9.58 11.00
CA LEU A 73 -5.96 10.14 11.53
C LEU A 73 -6.87 9.04 12.10
#